data_AF-A0AAV5CVI4-F1
#
_entry.id   AF-A0AAV5CVI4-F1
#
_cell.length_a   1.000
_cell.length_b   1.000
_cell.length_c   1.000
_cell.angle_alpha   90.00
_cell.angle_beta   90.00
_cell.angle_gamma   90.00
#
_symmetry.space_group_name_H-M   'P 1'
#
loop_
_entity.id
_entity.type
_entity.pdbx_description
1 polymer ?
#
loop_
_entity_poly.entity_id
_entity_poly.type
_entity_poly.pdbx_seq_one_letter_code
_entity_poly.pdbx_strand_id
1 'polypeptide(L)'
;MILEALHNFFIFPRKELSSDCSSHEFLCQTTSIDFLAKYQFDFNTCFREGISYLSRAQEEEAMQKLNLLYHDQSASSSSTSQESVDMLLKSAADILFTERMKMKFNEWRDMIISRPVVNSHLSENIEYSTGQFQTVFFKMRPAIILNGFSSHQLKLIQQVLRTKFRDLVYVCTFGEDDTSEKKVVYSDTTEDQMLLRKDVQEDLRRSREARIKSAIGIRHVIDLLSSEQKLIVGHSCFLDIAQVYSKFIGHLPMSMKEFALGIHRIFPQIADTRHLMSVSQAVQNLMSRKSKSLSSVFSLMCPASYTSPEKSSALRPVRIEVEGDETMSSRFISGAKHEAGYDAYMTGCVFVQLCSYLDIKFEDLPPQENLAKNNMLQKHINILSPSWNSGTVVDLSTGMERPDSAYMRRFPAAVYDNIVLIWGFQSKIKLKQSVHYQRISSE
;
A
#
# COMPACT_ATOMS: atom_id res chain seq x y z
N MET A 1 18.08 -21.07 -17.71
CA MET A 1 17.55 -20.37 -16.53
C MET A 1 16.04 -20.56 -16.53
N ILE A 2 15.46 -20.90 -15.38
CA ILE A 2 14.01 -21.06 -15.25
C ILE A 2 13.44 -19.75 -14.69
N LEU A 3 12.43 -19.20 -15.35
CA LEU A 3 11.63 -18.08 -14.85
C LEU A 3 10.38 -18.66 -14.19
N GLU A 4 10.27 -18.49 -12.88
CA GLU A 4 9.10 -18.88 -12.11
C GLU A 4 8.07 -17.74 -12.06
N ALA A 5 6.80 -18.12 -12.25
CA ALA A 5 5.56 -17.40 -11.93
C ALA A 5 5.52 -15.86 -12.08
N LEU A 6 4.76 -15.42 -13.09
CA LEU A 6 4.45 -14.00 -13.33
C LEU A 6 3.21 -13.58 -12.55
N HIS A 7 3.32 -12.46 -11.83
CA HIS A 7 2.23 -11.94 -10.99
C HIS A 7 1.89 -10.49 -11.37
N ASN A 8 0.59 -10.20 -11.45
CA ASN A 8 0.05 -8.85 -11.60
C ASN A 8 -0.76 -8.51 -10.33
N PHE A 9 -0.33 -7.49 -9.60
CA PHE A 9 -1.05 -6.99 -8.42
C PHE A 9 -1.75 -5.67 -8.74
N PHE A 10 -3.09 -5.68 -8.71
CA PHE A 10 -3.89 -4.46 -8.79
C PHE A 10 -4.03 -3.87 -7.39
N ILE A 11 -3.59 -2.62 -7.20
CA ILE A 11 -3.54 -1.97 -5.89
C ILE A 11 -4.37 -0.69 -5.90
N PHE A 12 -5.06 -0.40 -4.78
CA PHE A 12 -5.82 0.83 -4.64
C PHE A 12 -5.88 1.28 -3.17
N PRO A 13 -5.60 2.57 -2.86
CA PRO A 13 -5.61 3.06 -1.48
C PRO A 13 -7.06 3.18 -0.94
N ARG A 14 -7.55 2.11 -0.30
CA ARG A 14 -8.86 2.10 0.36
C ARG A 14 -8.79 2.68 1.77
N LYS A 15 -9.86 3.35 2.17
CA LYS A 15 -10.05 3.82 3.56
C LYS A 15 -10.50 2.65 4.44
N GLU A 16 -9.56 1.78 4.81
CA GLU A 16 -9.82 0.68 5.76
C GLU A 16 -9.88 1.16 7.22
N LEU A 17 -9.20 2.28 7.51
CA LEU A 17 -9.14 2.90 8.82
C LEU A 17 -10.07 4.11 8.87
N SER A 18 -11.16 3.98 9.64
CA SER A 18 -12.23 4.98 9.75
C SER A 18 -11.80 6.31 10.39
N SER A 19 -10.60 6.38 10.99
CA SER A 19 -10.08 7.57 11.68
C SER A 19 -9.20 8.48 10.82
N ASP A 20 -8.73 8.04 9.65
CA ASP A 20 -7.89 8.87 8.79
C ASP A 20 -8.74 9.74 7.85
N CYS A 21 -8.86 11.01 8.24
CA CYS A 21 -9.54 12.05 7.47
C CYS A 21 -8.70 12.55 6.27
N SER A 22 -7.61 11.86 5.90
CA SER A 22 -6.93 12.16 4.64
C SER A 22 -7.69 11.50 3.49
N SER A 23 -8.43 12.29 2.74
CA SER A 23 -8.88 11.85 1.41
C SER A 23 -7.64 11.57 0.57
N HIS A 24 -7.45 10.32 0.14
CA HIS A 24 -6.38 9.97 -0.78
C HIS A 24 -6.71 10.55 -2.15
N GLU A 25 -6.09 11.67 -2.47
CA GLU A 25 -6.15 12.28 -3.79
C GLU A 25 -4.99 11.75 -4.62
N PHE A 26 -5.27 11.38 -5.88
CA PHE A 26 -4.25 10.99 -6.83
C PHE A 26 -4.53 11.63 -8.19
N LEU A 27 -3.45 11.98 -8.89
CA LEU A 27 -3.53 12.61 -10.21
C LEU A 27 -3.60 11.54 -11.30
N CYS A 28 -4.54 11.70 -12.23
CA CYS A 28 -4.61 10.91 -13.45
C CYS A 28 -4.17 11.76 -14.64
N GLN A 29 -3.14 11.32 -15.36
CA GLN A 29 -2.75 11.93 -16.62
C GLN A 29 -3.53 11.29 -17.78
N THR A 30 -4.28 12.09 -18.53
CA THR A 30 -5.16 11.61 -19.62
C THR A 30 -4.43 10.75 -20.64
N THR A 31 -3.22 11.15 -21.06
CA THR A 31 -2.44 10.39 -22.05
C THR A 31 -1.99 9.03 -21.52
N SER A 32 -1.74 8.90 -20.22
CA SER A 32 -1.35 7.64 -19.59
C SER A 32 -2.55 6.70 -19.45
N ILE A 33 -3.72 7.25 -19.10
CA ILE A 33 -4.98 6.47 -19.05
C ILE A 33 -5.38 5.99 -20.45
N ASP A 34 -5.30 6.85 -21.47
CA ASP A 34 -5.59 6.49 -22.86
C ASP A 34 -4.64 5.38 -23.36
N PHE A 35 -3.35 5.48 -23.04
CA PHE A 35 -2.38 4.43 -23.34
C PHE A 35 -2.75 3.10 -22.67
N LEU A 36 -3.05 3.09 -21.36
CA LEU A 36 -3.44 1.88 -20.64
C LEU A 36 -4.74 1.27 -21.19
N ALA A 37 -5.73 2.11 -21.52
CA ALA A 37 -6.98 1.69 -22.14
C ALA A 37 -6.75 1.03 -23.51
N LYS A 38 -5.85 1.59 -24.32
CA LYS A 38 -5.47 1.01 -25.63
C LYS A 38 -4.88 -0.40 -25.49
N TYR A 39 -4.16 -0.67 -24.41
CA TYR A 39 -3.61 -2.00 -24.10
C TYR A 39 -4.54 -2.86 -23.22
N GLN A 40 -5.83 -2.51 -23.16
CA GLN A 40 -6.87 -3.27 -22.47
C GLN A 40 -6.64 -3.44 -20.96
N PHE A 41 -6.06 -2.43 -20.31
CA PHE A 41 -5.93 -2.42 -18.86
C PHE A 41 -7.31 -2.42 -18.17
N ASP A 42 -7.52 -3.32 -17.21
CA ASP A 42 -8.77 -3.38 -16.45
C ASP A 42 -8.77 -2.41 -15.26
N PHE A 43 -9.33 -1.23 -15.50
CA PHE A 43 -9.52 -0.22 -14.45
C PHE A 43 -10.50 -0.67 -13.37
N ASN A 44 -11.47 -1.54 -13.69
CA ASN A 44 -12.44 -2.01 -12.70
C ASN A 44 -11.77 -2.90 -11.67
N THR A 45 -10.89 -3.80 -12.10
CA THR A 45 -10.09 -4.63 -11.18
C THR A 45 -9.26 -3.74 -10.25
N CYS A 46 -8.68 -2.65 -10.75
CA CYS A 46 -7.97 -1.68 -9.92
C CYS A 46 -8.89 -0.98 -8.91
N PHE A 47 -9.98 -0.33 -9.35
CA PHE A 47 -10.79 0.50 -8.47
C PHE A 47 -11.76 -0.29 -7.57
N ARG A 48 -12.36 -1.37 -8.07
CA ARG A 48 -13.36 -2.17 -7.33
C ARG A 48 -12.76 -3.29 -6.51
N GLU A 49 -11.73 -3.95 -7.03
CA GLU A 49 -11.13 -5.16 -6.43
C GLU A 49 -9.67 -4.95 -5.98
N GLY A 50 -9.11 -3.76 -6.23
CA GLY A 50 -7.71 -3.47 -5.92
C GLY A 50 -7.39 -3.70 -4.46
N ILE A 51 -6.27 -4.37 -4.24
CA ILE A 51 -5.73 -4.72 -2.92
C ILE A 51 -5.36 -3.42 -2.21
N SER A 52 -5.78 -3.28 -0.97
CA SER A 52 -5.42 -2.15 -0.12
C SER A 52 -3.93 -2.17 0.22
N TYR A 53 -3.44 -1.01 0.65
CA TYR A 53 -2.11 -0.91 1.22
C TYR A 53 -2.08 0.18 2.27
N LEU A 54 -1.25 -0.05 3.28
CA LEU A 54 -0.86 0.96 4.26
C LEU A 54 0.65 1.15 4.12
N SER A 55 1.19 2.35 4.30
CA SER A 55 2.65 2.55 4.38
C SER A 55 3.18 2.30 5.80
N ARG A 56 4.47 2.00 5.95
CA ARG A 56 5.09 1.78 7.28
C ARG A 56 4.86 2.98 8.20
N ALA A 57 5.02 4.19 7.67
CA ALA A 57 4.75 5.43 8.41
C ALA A 57 3.28 5.53 8.89
N GLN A 58 2.31 5.19 8.03
CA GLN A 58 0.89 5.21 8.40
C GLN A 58 0.52 4.11 9.40
N GLU A 59 1.11 2.92 9.29
CA GLU A 59 0.93 1.87 10.29
C GLU A 59 1.45 2.32 11.65
N GLU A 60 2.66 2.88 11.69
CA GLU A 60 3.26 3.36 12.93
C GLU A 60 2.39 4.46 13.57
N GLU A 61 1.90 5.41 12.77
CA GLU A 61 0.98 6.44 13.22
C GLU A 61 -0.34 5.85 13.75
N ALA A 62 -0.93 4.88 13.05
CA ALA A 62 -2.17 4.22 13.49
C ALA A 62 -1.98 3.44 14.80
N MET A 63 -0.84 2.76 14.96
CA MET A 63 -0.49 2.04 16.18
C MET A 63 -0.22 3.01 17.34
N GLN A 64 0.47 4.13 17.10
CA GLN A 64 0.67 5.18 18.11
C GLN A 64 -0.65 5.78 18.56
N LYS A 65 -1.55 6.15 17.63
CA LYS A 65 -2.91 6.63 17.93
C LYS A 65 -3.68 5.63 18.77
N LEU A 66 -3.57 4.33 18.47
CA LEU A 66 -4.23 3.27 19.23
C LEU A 66 -3.69 3.16 20.67
N ASN A 67 -2.37 3.21 20.83
CA ASN A 67 -1.71 3.17 22.13
C ASN A 67 -2.06 4.40 22.99
N LEU A 68 -2.13 5.60 22.40
CA LEU A 68 -2.54 6.82 23.09
C LEU A 68 -3.97 6.73 23.59
N LEU A 69 -4.91 6.28 22.74
CA LEU A 69 -6.32 6.08 23.15
C LEU A 69 -6.46 5.10 24.32
N TYR A 70 -5.57 4.12 24.42
CA TYR A 70 -5.54 3.17 25.52
C TYR A 70 -4.98 3.79 26.81
N HIS A 71 -3.88 4.57 26.70
CA HIS A 71 -3.24 5.20 27.85
C HIS A 71 -4.11 6.31 28.46
N ASP A 72 -4.73 7.17 27.64
CA ASP A 72 -5.65 8.23 28.11
C ASP A 72 -6.87 7.66 28.84
N GLN A 73 -7.39 6.51 28.38
CA GLN A 73 -8.50 5.82 29.03
C GLN A 73 -8.08 5.10 30.32
N SER A 74 -6.83 4.61 30.39
CA SER A 74 -6.27 4.06 31.62
C SER A 74 -5.94 5.14 32.66
N ALA A 75 -5.45 6.32 32.25
CA ALA A 75 -5.16 7.44 33.14
C ALA A 75 -6.44 8.11 33.68
N SER A 76 -7.49 8.22 32.86
CA SER A 76 -8.81 8.71 33.29
C SER A 76 -9.58 7.72 34.19
N SER A 77 -9.03 6.52 34.47
CA SER A 77 -9.52 5.68 35.56
C SER A 77 -9.03 6.13 36.95
N SER A 78 -8.04 7.03 37.01
CA SER A 78 -7.47 7.58 38.25
C SER A 78 -7.88 9.04 38.53
N SER A 79 -8.56 9.70 37.59
CA SER A 79 -9.15 11.03 37.79
C SER A 79 -10.56 11.08 37.25
N THR A 80 -11.47 11.38 38.16
CA THR A 80 -12.91 11.55 38.02
C THR A 80 -13.31 12.37 36.79
N SER A 81 -14.45 11.99 36.20
CA SER A 81 -15.31 12.82 35.34
C SER A 81 -14.68 13.44 34.09
N GLN A 82 -14.76 12.72 32.97
CA GLN A 82 -14.96 13.40 31.70
C GLN A 82 -16.28 14.17 31.83
N GLU A 83 -16.18 15.49 32.01
CA GLU A 83 -17.29 16.44 31.93
C GLU A 83 -17.92 16.38 30.53
N SER A 84 -18.70 15.34 30.25
CA SER A 84 -19.76 15.45 29.28
C SER A 84 -20.83 16.29 29.94
N VAL A 85 -20.82 17.59 29.66
CA VAL A 85 -21.88 18.56 29.97
C VAL A 85 -23.21 17.82 30.04
N ASP A 86 -23.84 17.80 31.22
CA ASP A 86 -25.18 17.26 31.39
C ASP A 86 -26.02 17.80 30.24
N MET A 87 -26.42 16.91 29.33
CA MET A 87 -27.16 17.32 28.15
C MET A 87 -28.50 17.81 28.69
N LEU A 88 -28.64 19.13 28.76
CA LEU A 88 -29.87 19.76 29.22
C LEU A 88 -30.98 19.18 28.34
N LEU A 89 -31.95 18.50 28.96
CA LEU A 89 -33.09 17.91 28.23
C LEU A 89 -33.90 19.07 27.65
N LYS A 90 -33.60 19.44 26.40
CA LYS A 90 -34.12 20.64 25.75
C LYS A 90 -35.55 20.45 25.21
N SER A 91 -35.99 19.21 25.01
CA SER A 91 -37.28 18.89 24.40
C SER A 91 -38.13 17.98 25.28
N ALA A 92 -39.45 18.22 25.29
CA ALA A 92 -40.42 17.32 25.91
C ALA A 92 -40.33 15.88 25.36
N ALA A 93 -39.95 15.72 24.09
CA ALA A 93 -39.73 14.42 23.47
C ALA A 93 -38.55 13.65 24.10
N ASP A 94 -37.47 14.35 24.44
CA ASP A 94 -36.30 13.74 25.08
C ASP A 94 -36.61 13.30 26.52
N ILE A 95 -37.38 14.12 27.25
CA ILE A 95 -37.84 13.78 28.60
C ILE A 95 -38.72 12.51 28.55
N LEU A 96 -39.71 12.48 27.66
CA LEU A 96 -40.57 11.30 27.50
C LEU A 96 -39.79 10.07 27.03
N PHE A 97 -38.79 10.25 26.17
CA PHE A 97 -37.92 9.17 25.72
C PHE A 97 -37.07 8.61 26.86
N THR A 98 -36.39 9.47 27.63
CA THR A 98 -35.55 9.06 28.77
C THR A 98 -36.36 8.35 29.85
N GLU A 99 -37.54 8.86 30.23
CA GLU A 99 -38.42 8.19 31.19
C GLU A 99 -38.92 6.84 30.67
N ARG A 100 -39.24 6.72 29.37
CA ARG A 100 -39.60 5.44 28.76
C ARG A 100 -38.44 4.44 28.79
N MET A 101 -37.22 4.86 28.47
CA MET A 101 -36.04 3.99 28.52
C MET A 101 -35.74 3.54 29.96
N LYS A 102 -35.87 4.45 30.93
CA LYS A 102 -35.72 4.15 32.35
C LYS A 102 -36.72 3.08 32.81
N MET A 103 -38.01 3.20 32.45
CA MET A 103 -39.01 2.17 32.79
C MET A 103 -38.65 0.82 32.16
N LYS A 104 -38.29 0.78 30.87
CA LYS A 104 -37.89 -0.46 30.19
C LYS A 104 -36.68 -1.14 30.82
N PHE A 105 -35.63 -0.38 31.17
CA PHE A 105 -34.45 -0.95 31.81
C PHE A 105 -34.73 -1.41 33.24
N ASN A 106 -35.62 -0.75 33.99
CA ASN A 106 -36.09 -1.25 35.28
C ASN A 106 -36.86 -2.56 35.13
N GLU A 107 -37.83 -2.64 34.22
CA GLU A 107 -38.60 -3.87 33.97
C GLU A 107 -37.69 -5.04 33.61
N TRP A 108 -36.73 -4.82 32.70
CA TRP A 108 -35.77 -5.84 32.32
C TRP A 108 -34.86 -6.25 33.48
N ARG A 109 -34.32 -5.28 34.23
CA ARG A 109 -33.48 -5.53 35.40
C ARG A 109 -34.21 -6.33 36.48
N ASP A 110 -35.46 -5.97 36.79
CA ASP A 110 -36.29 -6.68 37.78
C ASP A 110 -36.57 -8.11 37.33
N MET A 111 -36.76 -8.35 36.02
CA MET A 111 -36.91 -9.69 35.46
C MET A 111 -35.64 -10.55 35.64
N ILE A 112 -34.45 -9.97 35.50
CA ILE A 112 -33.18 -10.67 35.74
C ILE A 112 -32.99 -10.99 37.23
N ILE A 113 -33.26 -10.04 38.12
CA ILE A 113 -33.07 -10.20 39.57
C ILE A 113 -34.08 -11.18 40.17
N SER A 114 -35.34 -11.16 39.71
CA SER A 114 -36.42 -12.01 40.23
C SER A 114 -36.33 -13.49 39.80
N ARG A 115 -35.48 -13.83 38.81
CA ARG A 115 -35.25 -15.20 38.34
C ARG A 115 -33.79 -15.60 38.54
N PRO A 116 -33.37 -15.95 39.78
CA PRO A 116 -32.02 -16.44 40.01
C PRO A 116 -31.84 -17.81 39.33
N VAL A 117 -30.79 -17.92 38.52
CA VAL A 117 -30.42 -19.08 37.70
C VAL A 117 -30.29 -20.34 38.57
N VAL A 118 -31.24 -21.28 38.45
CA VAL A 118 -31.06 -22.67 38.88
C VAL A 118 -30.78 -23.51 37.63
N ASN A 119 -29.56 -24.05 37.56
CA ASN A 119 -29.11 -25.17 36.72
C ASN A 119 -29.16 -25.02 35.18
N SER A 120 -27.99 -24.69 34.62
CA SER A 120 -27.25 -25.35 33.53
C SER A 120 -27.90 -25.81 32.21
N HIS A 121 -29.20 -25.67 31.96
CA HIS A 121 -29.81 -26.01 30.66
C HIS A 121 -30.99 -25.10 30.32
N LEU A 122 -30.75 -23.79 30.12
CA LEU A 122 -31.76 -22.89 29.55
C LEU A 122 -31.13 -21.97 28.51
N SER A 123 -30.83 -22.57 27.36
CA SER A 123 -30.70 -21.88 26.08
C SER A 123 -32.06 -21.42 25.51
N GLU A 124 -33.17 -21.57 26.24
CA GLU A 124 -34.50 -21.19 25.78
C GLU A 124 -35.16 -20.18 26.74
N ASN A 125 -35.17 -18.93 26.25
CA ASN A 125 -36.24 -17.94 26.42
C ASN A 125 -36.30 -17.12 27.73
N ILE A 126 -35.32 -16.25 27.90
CA ILE A 126 -35.59 -14.89 28.41
C ILE A 126 -36.05 -14.04 27.21
N GLU A 127 -37.25 -14.29 26.69
CA GLU A 127 -37.81 -13.52 25.56
C GLU A 127 -38.41 -12.19 26.04
N TYR A 128 -37.55 -11.23 26.43
CA TYR A 128 -37.89 -9.82 26.29
C TYR A 128 -37.45 -9.39 24.90
N SER A 129 -38.27 -9.72 23.90
CA SER A 129 -38.06 -9.34 22.50
C SER A 129 -39.12 -8.32 22.10
N THR A 130 -38.71 -7.05 22.06
CA THR A 130 -39.44 -6.03 21.30
C THR A 130 -38.55 -5.67 20.12
N GLY A 131 -39.07 -5.22 18.97
CA GLY A 131 -38.23 -5.02 17.76
C GLY A 131 -36.97 -4.15 17.94
N GLN A 132 -36.86 -3.38 19.02
CA GLN A 132 -35.71 -2.54 19.38
C GLN A 132 -34.79 -3.14 20.47
N PHE A 133 -35.20 -4.20 21.17
CA PHE A 133 -34.49 -4.79 22.30
C PHE A 133 -34.48 -6.31 22.17
N GLN A 134 -33.29 -6.90 22.17
CA GLN A 134 -33.11 -8.35 22.16
C GLN A 134 -32.23 -8.77 23.33
N THR A 135 -32.74 -9.61 24.22
CA THR A 135 -31.96 -10.15 25.35
C THR A 135 -31.01 -11.24 24.85
N VAL A 136 -29.74 -11.14 25.23
CA VAL A 136 -28.66 -12.07 24.87
C VAL A 136 -27.72 -12.25 26.07
N PHE A 137 -26.77 -13.18 25.96
CA PHE A 137 -25.65 -13.26 26.89
C PHE A 137 -24.39 -12.65 26.26
N PHE A 138 -23.71 -11.79 27.01
CA PHE A 138 -22.43 -11.21 26.62
C PHE A 138 -21.40 -11.49 27.71
N LYS A 139 -20.34 -12.24 27.37
CA LYS A 139 -19.30 -12.68 28.33
C LYS A 139 -19.92 -13.26 29.62
N MET A 140 -20.84 -14.21 29.47
CA MET A 140 -21.57 -14.89 30.55
C MET A 140 -22.49 -13.99 31.39
N ARG A 141 -22.77 -12.76 30.95
CA ARG A 141 -23.67 -11.82 31.64
C ARG A 141 -24.94 -11.57 30.84
N PRO A 142 -26.11 -11.40 31.48
CA PRO A 142 -27.31 -10.95 30.80
C PRO A 142 -27.08 -9.58 30.15
N ALA A 143 -27.46 -9.44 28.89
CA ALA A 143 -27.32 -8.21 28.14
C ALA A 143 -28.53 -7.98 27.23
N ILE A 144 -28.75 -6.73 26.81
CA ILE A 144 -29.72 -6.38 25.79
C ILE A 144 -29.02 -5.67 24.63
N ILE A 145 -29.27 -6.12 23.41
CA ILE A 145 -28.86 -5.43 22.18
C ILE A 145 -29.86 -4.31 21.89
N LEU A 146 -29.35 -3.13 21.56
CA LEU A 146 -30.10 -1.93 21.21
C LEU A 146 -30.15 -1.75 19.69
N ASN A 147 -31.32 -2.00 19.09
CA ASN A 147 -31.53 -1.94 17.64
C ASN A 147 -32.39 -0.73 17.23
N GLY A 148 -32.03 -0.08 16.12
CA GLY A 148 -32.86 0.98 15.51
C GLY A 148 -32.87 2.33 16.23
N PHE A 149 -31.87 2.62 17.08
CA PHE A 149 -31.73 3.91 17.75
C PHE A 149 -30.79 4.86 17.01
N SER A 150 -31.14 6.16 16.97
CA SER A 150 -30.27 7.20 16.43
C SER A 150 -29.10 7.52 17.37
N SER A 151 -28.04 8.14 16.85
CA SER A 151 -26.89 8.58 17.66
C SER A 151 -27.29 9.51 18.81
N HIS A 152 -28.34 10.32 18.62
CA HIS A 152 -28.89 11.18 19.68
C HIS A 152 -29.57 10.34 20.78
N GLN A 153 -30.42 9.40 20.38
CA GLN A 153 -31.12 8.51 21.33
C GLN A 153 -30.15 7.63 22.12
N LEU A 154 -29.08 7.12 21.49
CA LEU A 154 -28.05 6.35 22.18
C LEU A 154 -27.32 7.18 23.26
N LYS A 155 -27.07 8.48 23.00
CA LYS A 155 -26.51 9.39 24.02
C LYS A 155 -27.45 9.57 25.20
N LEU A 156 -28.75 9.76 24.94
CA LEU A 156 -29.77 9.84 25.99
C LEU A 156 -29.86 8.53 26.80
N ILE A 157 -29.78 7.36 26.15
CA ILE A 157 -29.73 6.06 26.81
C ILE A 157 -28.50 5.97 27.72
N GLN A 158 -27.31 6.34 27.24
CA GLN A 158 -26.09 6.36 28.05
C GLN A 158 -26.23 7.27 29.27
N GLN A 159 -26.87 8.44 29.13
CA GLN A 159 -27.14 9.34 30.25
C GLN A 159 -28.09 8.72 31.27
N VAL A 160 -29.18 8.09 30.83
CA VAL A 160 -30.13 7.38 31.72
C VAL A 160 -29.42 6.26 32.49
N LEU A 161 -28.62 5.44 31.80
CA LEU A 161 -27.86 4.35 32.41
C LEU A 161 -26.90 4.89 33.49
N ARG A 162 -26.09 5.91 33.16
CA ARG A 162 -25.13 6.51 34.11
C ARG A 162 -25.78 7.14 35.34
N THR A 163 -26.96 7.73 35.20
CA THR A 163 -27.62 8.50 36.27
C THR A 163 -28.55 7.65 37.14
N LYS A 164 -29.18 6.62 36.57
CA LYS A 164 -30.24 5.85 37.26
C LYS A 164 -29.83 4.42 37.62
N PHE A 165 -28.79 3.86 37.00
CA PHE A 165 -28.42 2.46 37.16
C PHE A 165 -26.92 2.33 37.50
N ARG A 166 -26.59 1.60 38.56
CA ARG A 166 -25.19 1.35 38.95
C ARG A 166 -24.64 0.05 38.36
N ASP A 167 -25.53 -0.89 38.12
CA ASP A 167 -25.32 -2.27 37.71
C ASP A 167 -25.59 -2.51 36.22
N LEU A 168 -25.96 -1.48 35.47
CA LEU A 168 -26.10 -1.54 34.01
C LEU A 168 -24.97 -0.78 33.32
N VAL A 169 -24.26 -1.47 32.43
CA VAL A 169 -23.11 -0.94 31.70
C VAL A 169 -23.42 -0.88 30.22
N TYR A 170 -23.29 0.32 29.63
CA TYR A 170 -23.35 0.47 28.19
C TYR A 170 -22.04 -0.01 27.55
N VAL A 171 -22.15 -0.90 26.56
CA VAL A 171 -21.03 -1.50 25.82
C VAL A 171 -21.26 -1.32 24.32
N CYS A 172 -20.21 -0.95 23.58
CA CYS A 172 -20.24 -0.92 22.13
C CYS A 172 -19.18 -1.89 21.60
N THR A 173 -19.60 -2.83 20.76
CA THR A 173 -18.74 -3.78 20.05
C THR A 173 -18.82 -3.53 18.55
N PHE A 174 -17.81 -3.95 17.79
CA PHE A 174 -17.79 -3.84 16.33
C PHE A 174 -17.77 -5.25 15.74
N GLY A 175 -18.68 -5.53 14.82
CA GLY A 175 -18.70 -6.76 14.04
C GLY A 175 -17.66 -6.74 12.91
N GLU A 176 -17.59 -7.84 12.17
CA GLU A 176 -16.68 -8.01 11.03
C GLU A 176 -16.95 -6.99 9.90
N ASP A 177 -18.22 -6.62 9.69
CA ASP A 177 -18.65 -5.67 8.65
C ASP A 177 -18.56 -4.19 9.07
N ASP A 178 -17.76 -3.86 10.10
CA ASP A 178 -17.71 -2.53 10.75
C ASP A 178 -19.07 -2.07 11.33
N THR A 179 -20.01 -3.01 11.48
CA THR A 179 -21.30 -2.77 12.09
C THR A 179 -21.12 -2.65 13.60
N SER A 180 -21.39 -1.46 14.13
CA SER A 180 -21.32 -1.24 15.57
C SER A 180 -22.59 -1.77 16.23
N GLU A 181 -22.43 -2.69 17.17
CA GLU A 181 -23.50 -3.27 17.97
C GLU A 181 -23.45 -2.68 19.39
N LYS A 182 -24.60 -2.19 19.86
CA LYS A 182 -24.72 -1.46 21.11
C LYS A 182 -25.48 -2.33 22.09
N LYS A 183 -24.90 -2.53 23.26
CA LYS A 183 -25.43 -3.43 24.29
C LYS A 183 -25.54 -2.73 25.64
N VAL A 184 -26.49 -3.15 26.45
CA VAL A 184 -26.56 -2.84 27.88
C VAL A 184 -26.36 -4.15 28.63
N VAL A 185 -25.33 -4.22 29.45
CA VAL A 185 -24.91 -5.45 30.15
C VAL A 185 -25.15 -5.28 31.64
N TYR A 186 -25.78 -6.27 32.25
CA TYR A 186 -25.99 -6.33 33.69
C TYR A 186 -24.73 -6.85 34.40
N SER A 187 -24.39 -6.24 35.54
CA SER A 187 -23.19 -6.52 36.33
C SER A 187 -23.50 -6.39 37.83
N ASP A 188 -23.38 -7.50 38.56
CA ASP A 188 -23.82 -7.60 39.97
C ASP A 188 -22.97 -6.78 40.95
N THR A 189 -21.67 -6.65 40.68
CA THR A 189 -20.72 -6.01 41.60
C THR A 189 -19.83 -4.99 40.90
N THR A 190 -19.24 -4.08 41.68
CA THR A 190 -18.26 -3.12 41.16
C THR A 190 -17.02 -3.81 40.58
N GLU A 191 -16.60 -4.93 41.17
CA GLU A 191 -15.48 -5.74 40.67
C GLU A 191 -15.83 -6.35 39.31
N ASP A 192 -17.04 -6.93 39.19
CA ASP A 192 -17.54 -7.48 37.94
C ASP A 192 -17.64 -6.42 36.84
N GLN A 193 -18.05 -5.20 37.21
CA GLN A 193 -18.11 -4.06 36.29
C GLN A 193 -16.72 -3.63 35.82
N MET A 194 -15.72 -3.65 36.71
CA MET A 194 -14.32 -3.36 36.36
C MET A 194 -13.76 -4.42 35.41
N LEU A 195 -14.01 -5.70 35.69
CA LEU A 195 -13.62 -6.81 34.81
C LEU A 195 -14.28 -6.71 33.44
N LEU A 196 -15.60 -6.46 33.39
CA LEU A 196 -16.33 -6.28 32.13
C LEU A 196 -15.76 -5.13 31.29
N ARG A 197 -15.47 -3.98 31.92
CA ARG A 197 -14.89 -2.82 31.21
C ARG A 197 -13.51 -3.13 30.66
N LYS A 198 -12.65 -3.79 31.45
CA LYS A 198 -11.32 -4.21 31.04
C LYS A 198 -11.39 -5.18 29.85
N ASP A 199 -12.28 -6.15 29.92
CA ASP A 199 -12.52 -7.15 28.88
C ASP A 199 -13.02 -6.52 27.58
N VAL A 200 -13.96 -5.59 27.65
CA VAL A 200 -14.48 -4.85 26.49
C VAL A 200 -13.40 -3.98 25.85
N GLN A 201 -12.60 -3.29 26.68
CA GLN A 201 -11.52 -2.44 26.20
C GLN A 201 -10.43 -3.27 25.50
N GLU A 202 -10.09 -4.43 26.04
CA GLU A 202 -9.13 -5.35 25.44
C GLU A 202 -9.64 -5.94 24.12
N ASP A 203 -10.92 -6.33 24.04
CA ASP A 203 -11.53 -6.78 22.78
C ASP A 203 -11.51 -5.66 21.72
N LEU A 204 -11.83 -4.42 22.11
CA LEU A 204 -11.79 -3.27 21.22
C LEU A 204 -10.37 -2.99 20.72
N ARG A 205 -9.36 -3.11 21.61
CA ARG A 205 -7.95 -2.98 21.24
C ARG A 205 -7.56 -4.05 20.24
N ARG A 206 -7.84 -5.32 20.53
CA ARG A 206 -7.54 -6.45 19.62
C ARG A 206 -8.22 -6.29 18.26
N SER A 207 -9.49 -5.89 18.25
CA SER A 207 -10.24 -5.63 17.02
C SER A 207 -9.60 -4.50 16.20
N ARG A 208 -9.22 -3.38 16.83
CA ARG A 208 -8.53 -2.29 16.15
C ARG A 208 -7.14 -2.68 15.63
N GLU A 209 -6.35 -3.43 16.41
CA GLU A 209 -5.05 -3.94 15.95
C GLU A 209 -5.20 -4.89 14.76
N ALA A 210 -6.19 -5.78 14.81
CA ALA A 210 -6.49 -6.69 13.70
C ALA A 210 -6.88 -5.92 12.44
N ARG A 211 -7.64 -4.83 12.56
CA ARG A 211 -7.98 -3.93 11.44
C ARG A 211 -6.74 -3.25 10.85
N ILE A 212 -5.85 -2.72 11.69
CA ILE A 212 -4.59 -2.12 11.23
C ILE A 212 -3.77 -3.17 10.46
N LYS A 213 -3.64 -4.39 11.02
CA LYS A 213 -2.93 -5.50 10.36
C LYS A 213 -3.57 -5.91 9.03
N SER A 214 -4.89 -5.98 8.97
CA SER A 214 -5.61 -6.29 7.72
C SER A 214 -5.42 -5.20 6.66
N ALA A 215 -5.33 -3.93 7.07
CA ALA A 215 -5.16 -2.79 6.16
C ALA A 215 -3.76 -2.71 5.52
N ILE A 216 -2.77 -3.44 6.05
CA ILE A 216 -1.41 -3.52 5.50
C ILE A 216 -1.43 -3.97 4.03
N GLY A 217 -2.27 -4.97 3.75
CA GLY A 217 -2.52 -5.49 2.40
C GLY A 217 -1.25 -5.89 1.64
N ILE A 218 -1.08 -5.40 0.41
CA ILE A 218 0.02 -5.81 -0.47
C ILE A 218 1.42 -5.45 0.08
N ARG A 219 1.52 -4.55 1.07
CA ARG A 219 2.82 -4.23 1.67
C ARG A 219 3.48 -5.47 2.29
N HIS A 220 2.72 -6.50 2.69
CA HIS A 220 3.30 -7.77 3.12
C HIS A 220 4.26 -8.38 2.08
N VAL A 221 3.97 -8.25 0.78
CA VAL A 221 4.86 -8.71 -0.30
C VAL A 221 6.12 -7.84 -0.37
N ILE A 222 5.98 -6.52 -0.19
CA ILE A 222 7.09 -5.57 -0.18
C ILE A 222 8.01 -5.82 1.02
N ASP A 223 7.45 -6.08 2.19
CA ASP A 223 8.18 -6.42 3.40
C ASP A 223 8.91 -7.77 3.25
N LEU A 224 8.29 -8.77 2.60
CA LEU A 224 8.92 -10.03 2.26
C LEU A 224 10.10 -9.83 1.30
N LEU A 225 9.92 -9.09 0.19
CA LEU A 225 10.98 -8.76 -0.76
C LEU A 225 12.15 -8.04 -0.07
N SER A 226 11.83 -7.14 0.86
CA SER A 226 12.84 -6.48 1.68
C SER A 226 13.56 -7.49 2.57
N SER A 227 12.87 -8.39 3.27
CA SER A 227 13.52 -9.36 4.16
C SER A 227 14.45 -10.36 3.45
N GLU A 228 14.11 -10.75 2.21
CA GLU A 228 14.87 -11.71 1.42
C GLU A 228 16.19 -11.13 0.88
N GLN A 229 16.30 -9.80 0.76
CA GLN A 229 17.50 -9.09 0.31
C GLN A 229 18.08 -9.63 -1.02
N LYS A 230 17.21 -10.14 -1.90
CA LYS A 230 17.56 -10.65 -3.24
C LYS A 230 17.76 -9.51 -4.23
N LEU A 231 18.48 -9.79 -5.32
CA LEU A 231 18.67 -8.84 -6.42
C LEU A 231 17.32 -8.50 -7.07
N ILE A 232 16.98 -7.21 -7.07
CA ILE A 232 15.83 -6.67 -7.79
C ILE A 232 16.32 -6.11 -9.13
N VAL A 233 15.64 -6.48 -10.21
CA VAL A 233 16.00 -6.05 -11.57
C VAL A 233 14.88 -5.21 -12.14
N GLY A 234 15.22 -4.04 -12.68
CA GLY A 234 14.28 -3.14 -13.34
C GLY A 234 14.80 -2.62 -14.67
N HIS A 235 13.95 -1.95 -15.44
CA HIS A 235 14.34 -1.25 -16.66
C HIS A 235 13.94 0.22 -16.56
N SER A 236 14.92 1.11 -16.42
CA SER A 236 14.65 2.55 -16.19
C SER A 236 13.78 2.77 -14.94
N CYS A 237 14.04 2.03 -13.87
CA CYS A 237 13.10 1.78 -12.78
C CYS A 237 13.13 2.81 -11.64
N PHE A 238 13.77 3.96 -11.83
CA PHE A 238 13.85 5.00 -10.79
C PHE A 238 12.46 5.43 -10.29
N LEU A 239 11.52 5.68 -11.21
CA LEU A 239 10.16 6.07 -10.87
C LEU A 239 9.38 4.93 -10.20
N ASP A 240 9.61 3.69 -10.61
CA ASP A 240 8.97 2.52 -9.96
C ASP A 240 9.40 2.44 -8.49
N ILE A 241 10.70 2.59 -8.23
CA ILE A 241 11.26 2.60 -6.88
C ILE A 241 10.76 3.80 -6.06
N ALA A 242 10.65 4.99 -6.67
CA ALA A 242 10.08 6.17 -6.01
C ALA A 242 8.59 5.96 -5.64
N GLN A 243 7.82 5.32 -6.53
CA GLN A 243 6.42 4.98 -6.27
C GLN A 243 6.30 3.92 -5.17
N VAL A 244 7.18 2.92 -5.14
CA VAL A 244 7.26 1.92 -4.06
C VAL A 244 7.56 2.60 -2.73
N TYR A 245 8.53 3.51 -2.68
CA TYR A 245 8.83 4.30 -1.48
C TYR A 245 7.59 5.05 -0.99
N SER A 246 7.00 5.86 -1.87
CA SER A 246 5.88 6.74 -1.53
C SER A 246 4.65 5.98 -1.04
N LYS A 247 4.39 4.78 -1.56
CA LYS A 247 3.19 4.00 -1.23
C LYS A 247 3.37 3.10 -0.01
N PHE A 248 4.54 2.49 0.15
CA PHE A 248 4.73 1.41 1.12
C PHE A 248 5.62 1.77 2.30
N ILE A 249 6.44 2.81 2.17
CA ILE A 249 7.39 3.22 3.21
C ILE A 249 6.89 4.46 3.91
N GLY A 250 6.67 5.54 3.16
CA GLY A 250 6.18 6.81 3.67
C GLY A 250 6.39 7.94 2.66
N HIS A 251 6.26 9.19 3.12
CA HIS A 251 6.48 10.36 2.26
C HIS A 251 7.90 10.38 1.68
N LEU A 252 8.01 10.76 0.40
CA LEU A 252 9.30 10.92 -0.26
C LEU A 252 10.17 11.94 0.50
N PRO A 253 11.45 11.64 0.79
CA PRO A 253 12.35 12.56 1.46
C PRO A 253 12.61 13.82 0.63
N MET A 254 12.99 14.91 1.30
CA MET A 254 13.29 16.19 0.63
C MET A 254 14.62 16.18 -0.13
N SER A 255 15.51 15.22 0.18
CA SER A 255 16.84 15.09 -0.43
C SER A 255 16.98 13.78 -1.20
N MET A 256 17.59 13.84 -2.38
CA MET A 256 17.95 12.66 -3.17
C MET A 256 18.82 11.69 -2.37
N LYS A 257 19.71 12.21 -1.53
CA LYS A 257 20.60 11.41 -0.68
C LYS A 257 19.81 10.59 0.35
N GLU A 258 18.82 11.20 0.99
CA GLU A 258 17.97 10.51 1.97
C GLU A 258 17.08 9.46 1.29
N PHE A 259 16.53 9.79 0.12
CA PHE A 259 15.78 8.85 -0.70
C PHE A 259 16.63 7.62 -1.08
N ALA A 260 17.84 7.87 -1.60
CA ALA A 260 18.79 6.85 -2.01
C ALA A 260 19.14 5.90 -0.85
N LEU A 261 19.58 6.45 0.28
CA LEU A 261 19.97 5.68 1.46
C LEU A 261 18.76 4.95 2.08
N GLY A 262 17.58 5.57 2.06
CA GLY A 262 16.34 4.97 2.52
C GLY A 262 15.95 3.75 1.69
N ILE A 263 16.02 3.84 0.36
CA ILE A 263 15.82 2.71 -0.54
C ILE A 263 16.88 1.63 -0.34
N HIS A 264 18.16 2.01 -0.26
CA HIS A 264 19.24 1.04 -0.14
C HIS A 264 19.14 0.21 1.15
N ARG A 265 18.58 0.78 2.22
CA ARG A 265 18.28 0.05 3.46
C ARG A 265 17.19 -1.02 3.28
N ILE A 266 16.23 -0.79 2.39
CA ILE A 266 15.09 -1.68 2.16
C ILE A 266 15.44 -2.73 1.10
N PHE A 267 16.07 -2.28 0.01
CA PHE A 267 16.48 -3.06 -1.14
C PHE A 267 17.97 -2.80 -1.41
N PRO A 268 18.87 -3.63 -0.87
CA PRO A 268 20.32 -3.39 -0.93
C PRO A 268 20.91 -3.63 -2.32
N GLN A 269 20.18 -4.31 -3.21
CA GLN A 269 20.67 -4.83 -4.47
C GLN A 269 19.65 -4.56 -5.56
N ILE A 270 19.80 -3.45 -6.28
CA ILE A 270 18.96 -3.10 -7.43
C ILE A 270 19.83 -3.00 -8.69
N ALA A 271 19.47 -3.71 -9.75
CA ALA A 271 20.10 -3.59 -11.07
C ALA A 271 19.13 -2.95 -12.07
N ASP A 272 19.53 -1.82 -12.66
CA ASP A 272 18.80 -1.22 -13.78
C ASP A 272 19.40 -1.67 -15.12
N THR A 273 18.65 -2.48 -15.86
CA THR A 273 19.07 -2.99 -17.17
C THR A 273 19.41 -1.87 -18.15
N ARG A 274 18.78 -0.71 -18.05
CA ARG A 274 19.10 0.44 -18.89
C ARG A 274 20.47 1.03 -18.57
N HIS A 275 20.86 1.02 -17.30
CA HIS A 275 22.22 1.38 -16.88
C HIS A 275 23.23 0.32 -17.34
N LEU A 276 22.93 -0.97 -17.16
CA LEU A 276 23.82 -2.06 -17.61
C LEU A 276 24.10 -2.00 -19.12
N MET A 277 23.09 -1.67 -19.92
CA MET A 277 23.25 -1.41 -21.36
C MET A 277 24.20 -0.25 -21.68
N SER A 278 24.24 0.76 -20.80
CA SER A 278 25.10 1.93 -20.99
C SER A 278 26.55 1.67 -20.58
N VAL A 279 26.82 0.60 -19.85
CA VAL A 279 28.17 0.22 -19.41
C VAL A 279 28.90 -0.63 -20.45
N SER A 280 28.22 -1.54 -21.14
CA SER A 280 28.85 -2.43 -22.13
C SER A 280 29.03 -1.75 -23.50
N GLN A 281 30.27 -1.55 -23.93
CA GLN A 281 30.58 -0.95 -25.24
C GLN A 281 30.01 -1.77 -26.41
N ALA A 282 30.00 -3.11 -26.29
CA ALA A 282 29.41 -3.99 -27.28
C ALA A 282 27.90 -3.72 -27.44
N VAL A 283 27.19 -3.57 -26.32
CA VAL A 283 25.75 -3.25 -26.31
C VAL A 283 25.50 -1.82 -26.81
N GLN A 284 26.33 -0.85 -26.41
CA GLN A 284 26.22 0.52 -26.92
C GLN A 284 26.35 0.57 -28.45
N ASN A 285 27.32 -0.16 -29.02
CA ASN A 285 27.52 -0.22 -30.47
C ASN A 285 26.31 -0.87 -31.17
N LEU A 286 25.80 -1.96 -30.60
CA LEU A 286 24.60 -2.67 -31.09
C LEU A 286 23.35 -1.77 -31.06
N MET A 287 23.26 -0.87 -30.08
CA MET A 287 22.11 0.02 -29.85
C MET A 287 22.27 1.44 -30.42
N SER A 288 23.40 1.76 -31.06
CA SER A 288 23.77 3.11 -31.51
C SER A 288 22.73 3.82 -32.39
N ARG A 289 21.89 3.07 -33.13
CA ARG A 289 20.84 3.60 -34.01
C ARG A 289 19.42 3.12 -33.65
N LYS A 290 19.22 2.53 -32.47
CA LYS A 290 17.96 1.92 -32.04
C LYS A 290 17.41 2.58 -30.76
N SER A 291 16.13 2.36 -30.50
CA SER A 291 15.49 2.81 -29.26
C SER A 291 16.07 2.05 -28.06
N LYS A 292 16.30 2.74 -26.94
CA LYS A 292 16.67 2.09 -25.66
C LYS A 292 15.42 1.66 -24.86
N SER A 293 14.25 1.61 -25.47
CA SER A 293 13.03 1.10 -24.84
C SER A 293 13.12 -0.42 -24.62
N LEU A 294 12.49 -0.89 -23.54
CA LEU A 294 12.48 -2.32 -23.18
C LEU A 294 12.07 -3.22 -24.35
N SER A 295 10.99 -2.89 -25.06
CA SER A 295 10.50 -3.67 -26.21
C SER A 295 11.52 -3.78 -27.35
N SER A 296 12.25 -2.70 -27.63
CA SER A 296 13.27 -2.67 -28.68
C SER A 296 14.51 -3.47 -28.27
N VAL A 297 14.89 -3.39 -27.00
CA VAL A 297 16.03 -4.13 -26.43
C VAL A 297 15.71 -5.62 -26.39
N PHE A 298 14.53 -5.99 -25.88
CA PHE A 298 14.06 -7.37 -25.83
C PHE A 298 14.02 -8.02 -27.21
N SER A 299 13.41 -7.34 -28.21
CA SER A 299 13.35 -7.85 -29.59
C SER A 299 14.72 -8.07 -30.23
N LEU A 300 15.73 -7.31 -29.80
CA LEU A 300 17.08 -7.41 -30.35
C LEU A 300 17.93 -8.47 -29.64
N MET A 301 17.83 -8.54 -28.31
CA MET A 301 18.70 -9.38 -27.48
C MET A 301 18.12 -10.77 -27.23
N CYS A 302 16.80 -10.94 -27.35
CA CYS A 302 16.11 -12.22 -27.11
C CYS A 302 15.41 -12.77 -28.39
N PRO A 303 16.10 -12.93 -29.54
CA PRO A 303 15.44 -13.36 -30.78
C PRO A 303 15.01 -14.83 -30.79
N ALA A 304 15.57 -15.67 -29.91
CA ALA A 304 15.35 -17.12 -29.89
C ALA A 304 13.95 -17.56 -29.42
N SER A 305 13.10 -16.64 -28.94
CA SER A 305 11.72 -16.95 -28.52
C SER A 305 10.73 -17.06 -29.70
N TYR A 306 11.10 -16.70 -30.93
CA TYR A 306 10.14 -16.64 -32.06
C TYR A 306 10.60 -17.15 -33.44
N THR A 307 11.85 -17.60 -33.68
CA THR A 307 12.18 -18.25 -34.97
C THR A 307 13.52 -18.99 -34.97
N SER A 308 13.56 -20.05 -35.79
CA SER A 308 14.65 -20.94 -36.22
C SER A 308 16.12 -20.48 -35.98
N PRO A 309 17.04 -21.39 -35.61
CA PRO A 309 18.41 -21.07 -35.20
C PRO A 309 19.33 -20.82 -36.40
N GLU A 310 19.15 -19.71 -37.12
CA GLU A 310 20.01 -19.40 -38.27
C GLU A 310 20.37 -17.92 -38.40
N LYS A 311 20.88 -17.28 -37.33
CA LYS A 311 21.81 -16.14 -37.50
C LYS A 311 22.92 -16.16 -36.46
N SER A 312 24.15 -16.14 -36.96
CA SER A 312 25.42 -16.06 -36.25
C SER A 312 25.56 -14.75 -35.47
N SER A 313 25.14 -14.76 -34.20
CA SER A 313 25.62 -13.83 -33.17
C SER A 313 26.90 -14.41 -32.53
N ALA A 314 27.85 -13.55 -32.17
CA ALA A 314 29.13 -13.96 -31.57
C ALA A 314 29.00 -14.59 -30.18
N LEU A 315 27.84 -14.43 -29.51
CA LEU A 315 27.51 -15.03 -28.22
C LEU A 315 26.23 -15.87 -28.38
N ARG A 316 26.26 -17.11 -27.86
CA ARG A 316 25.06 -17.96 -27.79
C ARG A 316 24.10 -17.37 -26.75
N PRO A 317 22.85 -17.04 -27.11
CA PRO A 317 21.90 -16.50 -26.15
C PRO A 317 21.58 -17.54 -25.07
N VAL A 318 21.46 -17.08 -23.82
CA VAL A 318 21.06 -17.94 -22.70
C VAL A 318 19.65 -18.46 -22.95
N ARG A 319 19.43 -19.77 -22.83
CA ARG A 319 18.09 -20.37 -22.91
C ARG A 319 17.30 -20.04 -21.65
N ILE A 320 16.11 -19.50 -21.86
CA ILE A 320 15.16 -19.10 -20.83
C ILE A 320 13.95 -20.01 -20.98
N GLU A 321 13.65 -20.78 -19.94
CA GLU A 321 12.47 -21.64 -19.85
C GLU A 321 11.51 -20.98 -18.85
N VAL A 322 10.23 -20.93 -19.18
CA VAL A 322 9.20 -20.38 -18.29
C VAL A 322 8.45 -21.54 -17.67
N GLU A 323 8.49 -21.65 -16.35
CA GLU A 323 7.77 -22.68 -15.61
C GLU A 323 6.36 -22.17 -15.31
N GLY A 324 5.36 -22.74 -15.98
CA GLY A 324 3.95 -22.38 -15.84
C GLY A 324 3.03 -23.16 -16.78
N ASP A 325 1.75 -23.25 -16.41
CA ASP A 325 0.70 -23.91 -17.19
C ASP A 325 0.63 -23.31 -18.61
N GLU A 326 0.42 -24.11 -19.66
CA GLU A 326 0.46 -23.67 -21.07
C GLU A 326 -0.53 -22.50 -21.35
N THR A 327 -1.55 -22.37 -20.51
CA THR A 327 -2.55 -21.29 -20.50
C THR A 327 -2.02 -19.96 -19.97
N MET A 328 -1.09 -19.95 -19.00
CA MET A 328 -0.39 -18.75 -18.51
C MET A 328 0.64 -18.27 -19.52
N SER A 329 1.42 -19.20 -20.09
CA SER A 329 2.39 -18.89 -21.15
C SER A 329 1.70 -18.23 -22.35
N SER A 330 0.59 -18.77 -22.85
CA SER A 330 -0.13 -18.20 -24.01
C SER A 330 -0.77 -16.83 -23.77
N ARG A 331 -1.17 -16.49 -22.53
CA ARG A 331 -1.68 -15.14 -22.18
C ARG A 331 -0.60 -14.07 -22.20
N PHE A 332 0.62 -14.40 -21.76
CA PHE A 332 1.76 -13.46 -21.74
C PHE A 332 2.49 -13.39 -23.08
N ILE A 333 2.58 -14.50 -23.83
CA ILE A 333 3.26 -14.61 -25.13
C ILE A 333 2.57 -13.80 -26.24
N SER A 334 1.30 -13.40 -26.07
CA SER A 334 0.59 -12.64 -27.10
C SER A 334 1.20 -11.26 -27.40
N GLY A 335 2.09 -10.72 -26.54
CA GLY A 335 2.78 -9.44 -26.76
C GLY A 335 1.86 -8.23 -26.97
N ALA A 336 0.54 -8.41 -26.81
CA ALA A 336 -0.48 -7.47 -27.23
C ALA A 336 -0.99 -6.58 -26.08
N LYS A 337 -0.59 -6.88 -24.84
CA LYS A 337 -0.99 -6.14 -23.64
C LYS A 337 0.27 -5.72 -22.90
N HIS A 338 0.58 -4.42 -22.87
CA HIS A 338 1.61 -3.87 -21.98
C HIS A 338 1.12 -3.97 -20.54
N GLU A 339 1.41 -5.09 -19.89
CA GLU A 339 1.08 -5.36 -18.49
C GLU A 339 2.36 -5.44 -17.65
N ALA A 340 2.27 -5.04 -16.37
CA ALA A 340 3.43 -4.94 -15.47
C ALA A 340 4.21 -6.25 -15.33
N GLY A 341 3.51 -7.38 -15.18
CA GLY A 341 4.13 -8.70 -15.12
C GLY A 341 4.88 -9.06 -16.40
N TYR A 342 4.32 -8.75 -17.58
CA TYR A 342 4.99 -9.02 -18.86
C TYR A 342 6.23 -8.14 -19.07
N ASP A 343 6.16 -6.86 -18.68
CA ASP A 343 7.32 -5.98 -18.73
C ASP A 343 8.41 -6.43 -17.72
N ALA A 344 8.04 -6.98 -16.56
CA ALA A 344 8.98 -7.60 -15.62
C ALA A 344 9.63 -8.85 -16.22
N TYR A 345 8.87 -9.70 -16.92
CA TYR A 345 9.40 -10.84 -17.67
C TYR A 345 10.44 -10.41 -18.72
N MET A 346 10.08 -9.46 -19.58
CA MET A 346 10.99 -8.94 -20.61
C MET A 346 12.25 -8.35 -19.98
N THR A 347 12.10 -7.64 -18.86
CA THR A 347 13.22 -7.07 -18.10
C THR A 347 14.16 -8.15 -17.59
N GLY A 348 13.63 -9.23 -17.00
CA GLY A 348 14.41 -10.38 -16.56
C GLY A 348 15.17 -11.04 -17.71
N CYS A 349 14.50 -11.25 -18.85
CA CYS A 349 15.15 -11.82 -20.04
C CYS A 349 16.30 -10.95 -20.56
N VAL A 350 16.07 -9.64 -20.68
CA VAL A 350 17.10 -8.68 -21.10
C VAL A 350 18.28 -8.68 -20.13
N PHE A 351 18.02 -8.69 -18.83
CA PHE A 351 19.06 -8.74 -17.81
C PHE A 351 19.98 -9.96 -17.96
N VAL A 352 19.40 -11.14 -18.17
CA VAL A 352 20.17 -12.38 -18.36
C VAL A 352 21.07 -12.29 -19.58
N GLN A 353 20.56 -11.78 -20.71
CA GLN A 353 21.39 -11.61 -21.91
C GLN A 353 22.49 -10.56 -21.67
N LEU A 354 22.19 -9.47 -20.96
CA LEU A 354 23.18 -8.45 -20.60
C LEU A 354 24.30 -9.01 -19.71
N CYS A 355 24.02 -9.95 -18.82
CA CYS A 355 25.04 -10.61 -18.00
C CYS A 355 26.12 -11.26 -18.88
N SER A 356 25.72 -11.91 -19.99
CA SER A 356 26.69 -12.48 -20.94
C SER A 356 27.57 -11.43 -21.64
N TYR A 357 27.04 -10.22 -21.86
CA TYR A 357 27.80 -9.07 -22.40
C TYR A 357 28.68 -8.37 -21.36
N LEU A 358 28.58 -8.75 -20.09
CA LEU A 358 29.41 -8.30 -18.97
C LEU A 358 30.41 -9.37 -18.52
N ASP A 359 30.63 -10.38 -19.37
CA ASP A 359 31.49 -11.54 -19.11
C ASP A 359 31.06 -12.37 -17.88
N ILE A 360 29.78 -12.34 -17.52
CA ILE A 360 29.20 -13.19 -16.48
C ILE A 360 28.70 -14.47 -17.14
N LYS A 361 29.37 -15.58 -16.86
CA LYS A 361 29.01 -16.91 -17.33
C LYS A 361 28.24 -17.64 -16.24
N PHE A 362 27.00 -18.00 -16.54
CA PHE A 362 26.14 -18.68 -15.57
C PHE A 362 26.58 -20.13 -15.30
N GLU A 363 27.31 -20.74 -16.23
CA GLU A 363 27.86 -22.10 -16.10
C GLU A 363 28.98 -22.18 -15.04
N ASP A 364 29.67 -21.06 -14.82
CA ASP A 364 30.78 -20.96 -13.88
C ASP A 364 30.31 -20.57 -12.45
N LEU A 365 29.01 -20.25 -12.29
CA LEU A 365 28.43 -19.86 -11.02
C LEU A 365 27.89 -21.10 -10.27
N PRO A 366 28.25 -21.30 -8.99
CA PRO A 366 27.62 -22.28 -8.11
C PRO A 366 26.10 -22.03 -8.04
N PRO A 367 25.26 -23.08 -7.94
CA PRO A 367 23.80 -22.96 -7.92
C PRO A 367 23.21 -22.07 -6.80
N GLN A 368 23.98 -21.80 -5.74
CA GLN A 368 23.57 -21.01 -4.58
C GLN A 368 24.35 -19.68 -4.44
N GLU A 369 25.22 -19.33 -5.39
CA GLU A 369 25.95 -18.08 -5.31
C GLU A 369 25.03 -16.89 -5.60
N ASN A 370 25.03 -15.90 -4.70
CA ASN A 370 24.27 -14.68 -4.92
C ASN A 370 24.93 -13.90 -6.08
N LEU A 371 24.24 -13.85 -7.22
CA LEU A 371 24.68 -13.13 -8.43
C LEU A 371 25.08 -11.68 -8.14
N ALA A 372 24.44 -11.04 -7.16
CA ALA A 372 24.77 -9.68 -6.75
C ALA A 372 26.12 -9.55 -6.03
N LYS A 373 26.82 -10.64 -5.70
CA LYS A 373 28.20 -10.63 -5.18
C LYS A 373 29.25 -10.76 -6.29
N ASN A 374 28.84 -11.01 -7.53
CA ASN A 374 29.76 -11.09 -8.65
C ASN A 374 30.47 -9.73 -8.84
N ASN A 375 31.80 -9.74 -8.90
CA ASN A 375 32.63 -8.53 -9.00
C ASN A 375 32.33 -7.66 -10.23
N MET A 376 31.88 -8.28 -11.33
CA MET A 376 31.54 -7.56 -12.56
C MET A 376 30.20 -6.86 -12.41
N LEU A 377 29.22 -7.53 -11.80
CA LEU A 377 27.90 -6.95 -11.59
C LEU A 377 27.88 -5.91 -10.46
N GLN A 378 28.58 -6.17 -9.34
CA GLN A 378 28.55 -5.32 -8.15
C GLN A 378 28.85 -3.84 -8.41
N LYS A 379 29.76 -3.56 -9.35
CA LYS A 379 30.15 -2.19 -9.70
C LYS A 379 29.02 -1.38 -10.34
N HIS A 380 27.95 -2.05 -10.76
CA HIS A 380 26.82 -1.47 -11.49
C HIS A 380 25.49 -1.68 -10.77
N ILE A 381 25.51 -2.33 -9.60
CA ILE A 381 24.35 -2.45 -8.72
C ILE A 381 24.15 -1.12 -8.00
N ASN A 382 22.90 -0.79 -7.72
CA ASN A 382 22.44 0.42 -7.02
C ASN A 382 22.69 1.72 -7.79
N ILE A 383 22.94 1.66 -9.09
CA ILE A 383 23.11 2.85 -9.93
C ILE A 383 21.84 3.05 -10.77
N LEU A 384 21.09 4.12 -10.49
CA LEU A 384 19.84 4.45 -11.18
C LEU A 384 19.93 5.79 -11.91
N SER A 385 19.30 5.91 -13.07
CA SER A 385 19.16 7.19 -13.77
C SER A 385 17.85 7.88 -13.37
N PRO A 386 17.87 9.08 -12.74
CA PRO A 386 16.65 9.76 -12.29
C PRO A 386 15.71 10.18 -13.42
N SER A 387 16.25 10.47 -14.60
CA SER A 387 15.43 10.75 -15.79
C SER A 387 16.15 10.37 -17.07
N TRP A 388 15.40 10.32 -18.17
CA TRP A 388 15.95 10.00 -19.50
C TRP A 388 17.01 11.02 -19.98
N ASN A 389 16.98 12.26 -19.47
CA ASN A 389 17.82 13.37 -19.93
C ASN A 389 18.64 14.05 -18.81
N SER A 390 18.66 13.51 -17.58
CA SER A 390 19.39 14.14 -16.47
C SER A 390 20.88 14.26 -16.76
N GLY A 391 21.43 13.30 -17.52
CA GLY A 391 22.87 13.14 -17.67
C GLY A 391 23.58 12.83 -16.36
N THR A 392 22.81 12.38 -15.36
CA THR A 392 23.29 11.99 -14.04
C THR A 392 22.75 10.61 -13.68
N VAL A 393 23.53 9.89 -12.89
CA VAL A 393 23.15 8.66 -12.21
C VAL A 393 23.27 8.87 -10.70
N VAL A 394 22.35 8.29 -9.95
CA VAL A 394 22.35 8.26 -8.49
C VAL A 394 22.87 6.89 -8.06
N ASP A 395 23.87 6.89 -7.19
CA ASP A 395 24.30 5.69 -6.46
C ASP A 395 23.49 5.58 -5.17
N LEU A 396 22.62 4.59 -5.08
CA LEU A 396 21.73 4.41 -3.92
C LEU A 396 22.50 4.08 -2.64
N SER A 397 23.68 3.47 -2.75
CA SER A 397 24.47 3.07 -1.58
C SER A 397 25.16 4.24 -0.89
N THR A 398 25.54 5.26 -1.65
CA THR A 398 26.21 6.46 -1.14
C THR A 398 25.30 7.69 -1.10
N GLY A 399 24.20 7.66 -1.85
CA GLY A 399 23.31 8.80 -2.10
C GLY A 399 23.94 9.92 -2.92
N MET A 400 25.03 9.62 -3.65
CA MET A 400 25.76 10.59 -4.45
C MET A 400 25.29 10.56 -5.91
N GLU A 401 25.12 11.75 -6.48
CA GLU A 401 24.92 11.92 -7.92
C GLU A 401 26.24 12.03 -8.66
N ARG A 402 26.34 11.36 -9.80
CA ARG A 402 27.50 11.41 -10.70
C ARG A 402 27.06 11.64 -12.14
N PRO A 403 27.89 12.25 -12.99
CA PRO A 403 27.61 12.33 -14.42
C PRO A 403 27.48 10.93 -15.04
N ASP A 404 26.48 10.72 -15.90
CA ASP A 404 26.35 9.50 -16.69
C ASP A 404 27.39 9.51 -17.82
N SER A 405 28.38 8.61 -17.74
CA SER A 405 29.45 8.50 -18.74
C SER A 405 28.94 8.16 -20.14
N ALA A 406 27.75 7.56 -20.26
CA ALA A 406 27.13 7.24 -21.55
C ALA A 406 26.25 8.37 -22.10
N TYR A 407 26.12 9.48 -21.38
CA TYR A 407 25.30 10.62 -21.79
C TYR A 407 26.13 11.67 -22.54
N MET A 408 25.95 11.73 -23.85
CA MET A 408 26.41 12.85 -24.66
C MET A 408 25.37 13.98 -24.59
N ARG A 409 25.68 15.04 -23.82
CA ARG A 409 24.87 16.26 -23.80
C ARG A 409 24.71 16.79 -25.22
N ARG A 410 23.48 16.72 -25.76
CA ARG A 410 23.15 17.33 -27.05
C ARG A 410 23.13 18.86 -26.99
N PHE A 411 23.05 19.43 -25.80
CA PHE A 411 22.99 20.87 -25.56
C PHE A 411 23.86 21.25 -24.33
N PRO A 412 24.42 22.47 -24.29
CA PRO A 412 25.17 22.97 -23.13
C PRO A 412 24.36 22.92 -21.83
N ALA A 413 25.04 22.86 -20.69
CA ALA A 413 24.39 22.98 -19.38
C ALA A 413 23.63 24.32 -19.32
N ALA A 414 22.35 24.29 -18.97
CA ALA A 414 21.62 25.53 -18.70
C ALA A 414 22.24 26.20 -17.45
N VAL A 415 22.67 27.45 -17.58
CA VAL A 415 23.04 28.29 -16.44
C VAL A 415 21.73 28.77 -15.82
N TYR A 416 21.42 28.27 -14.63
CA TYR A 416 20.11 28.44 -13.96
C TYR A 416 19.86 29.88 -13.48
N ASP A 417 20.84 30.77 -13.59
CA ASP A 417 20.77 32.14 -13.05
C ASP A 417 19.72 33.01 -13.76
N ASN A 418 19.30 32.65 -14.98
CA ASN A 418 18.29 33.40 -15.75
C ASN A 418 17.42 32.47 -16.64
N ILE A 419 16.49 31.72 -16.05
CA ILE A 419 15.51 30.95 -16.83
C ILE A 419 14.31 31.83 -17.19
N VAL A 420 14.08 32.01 -18.50
CA VAL A 420 12.83 32.54 -19.03
C VAL A 420 12.02 31.39 -19.62
N LEU A 421 10.82 31.16 -19.09
CA LEU A 421 9.88 30.19 -19.63
C LEU A 421 9.12 30.81 -20.80
N ILE A 422 9.37 30.32 -22.01
CA ILE A 422 8.63 30.71 -23.21
C ILE A 422 7.64 29.60 -23.55
N TRP A 423 6.34 29.89 -23.48
CA TRP A 423 5.27 28.98 -23.89
C TRP A 423 4.52 29.54 -25.12
N GLY A 424 3.81 28.68 -25.87
CA GLY A 424 2.95 29.10 -26.98
C GLY A 424 3.45 28.82 -28.40
N PHE A 425 4.46 27.95 -28.57
CA PHE A 425 4.90 27.55 -29.91
C PHE A 425 3.80 26.75 -30.65
N GLN A 426 3.48 27.16 -31.88
CA GLN A 426 2.62 26.37 -32.76
C GLN A 426 3.29 25.03 -33.10
N SER A 427 2.50 23.95 -33.12
CA SER A 427 2.93 22.53 -33.17
C SER A 427 3.81 22.11 -34.37
N LYS A 428 4.15 23.02 -35.28
CA LYS A 428 4.95 22.76 -36.49
C LYS A 428 6.42 23.18 -36.41
N ILE A 429 6.87 23.79 -35.30
CA ILE A 429 8.27 24.22 -35.17
C ILE A 429 9.15 23.03 -34.79
N LYS A 430 10.05 22.62 -35.69
CA LYS A 430 11.10 21.64 -35.36
C LYS A 430 12.14 22.31 -34.45
N LEU A 431 12.57 21.60 -33.40
CA LEU A 431 13.54 22.07 -32.38
C LEU A 431 14.81 22.76 -32.92
N LYS A 432 15.22 22.47 -34.16
CA LYS A 432 16.38 23.13 -34.81
C LYS A 432 16.13 24.57 -35.26
N GLN A 433 14.88 24.97 -35.51
CA GLN A 433 14.54 26.33 -35.96
C GLN A 433 14.43 27.33 -34.79
N SER A 434 14.17 26.85 -33.58
CA SER A 434 14.01 27.69 -32.38
C SER A 434 15.31 28.36 -31.92
N VAL A 435 16.47 27.76 -32.23
CA VAL A 435 17.80 28.29 -31.84
C VAL A 435 18.17 29.54 -32.65
N HIS A 436 17.57 29.75 -33.83
CA HIS A 436 17.89 30.91 -34.66
C HIS A 436 17.28 32.23 -34.14
N TYR A 437 16.22 32.15 -33.34
CA TYR A 437 15.56 33.33 -32.76
C TYR A 437 16.30 33.95 -31.57
N GLN A 438 17.19 33.21 -30.90
CA GLN A 438 18.00 33.77 -29.80
C GLN A 438 19.13 34.69 -30.27
N ARG A 439 19.48 34.69 -31.57
CA ARG A 439 20.61 35.47 -32.08
C ARG A 439 20.22 36.85 -32.64
N ILE A 440 18.94 37.23 -32.61
CA ILE A 440 18.44 38.45 -33.26
C ILE A 440 18.02 39.55 -32.26
N SER A 441 17.94 39.27 -30.94
CA SER A 441 17.54 40.30 -29.95
C SER A 441 18.68 40.83 -29.07
N SER A 442 19.89 40.88 -29.61
CA SER A 442 21.02 41.57 -28.96
C SER A 442 21.73 42.46 -29.98
N GLU A 443 21.07 43.57 -30.31
CA GLU A 443 21.70 44.84 -30.69
C GLU A 443 21.04 45.97 -29.90
#